data_AF-A0AAJ3HRW4-F1
#
_entry.id   AF-A0AAJ3HRW4-F1
#
_cell.length_a   1.000
_cell.length_b   1.000
_cell.length_c   1.000
_cell.angle_alpha   90.00
_cell.angle_beta   90.00
_cell.angle_gamma   90.00
#
_symmetry.space_group_name_H-M   'P 1'
#
loop_
_entity.id
_entity.type
_entity.pdbx_description
1 polymer ?
#
loop_
_entity_poly.entity_id
_entity_poly.type
_entity_poly.pdbx_seq_one_letter_code
_entity_poly.pdbx_strand_id
1 'polypeptide(L)'
;MENNSLKNASLFDNDPVLYAAWLYYQDGLSQSEVANIMGVSRVTVVKYLHLAREKGFVNISLDSSVFSTIDYAIRIKAKFDLNNVLILPDEEKNKPQQTLSMNRGRLAKAGAMYLSQLINDDDILGVAWGRTIYKLGNYLPPKSLKNITVLQMIGAVAPQPDFTTAEAAALIANKFSGCSINLHVPAVVSSARLAMELQAEPIIRRNFSALNQCNKALFVVGNTQDDNPLVTTGVLTTAEMAQYRDLGAVGVICGRFYDAQGNPLVADVDLRIMGISLAQLRQIPQRLFLAGGIENIQATIGAIRGGYATDIVIDEVTALALLEIDN
;
A
#
# COMPACT_ATOMS: atom_id res chain seq x y z
N MET A 1 -50.26 42.44 -19.04
CA MET A 1 -49.70 41.08 -18.88
C MET A 1 -48.26 41.17 -19.36
N GLU A 2 -47.33 41.34 -18.43
CA GLU A 2 -45.93 41.68 -18.71
C GLU A 2 -45.05 40.43 -18.92
N ASN A 3 -44.26 40.52 -19.99
CA ASN A 3 -42.85 40.13 -20.14
C ASN A 3 -42.31 38.86 -19.47
N ASN A 4 -41.89 37.90 -20.31
CA ASN A 4 -40.78 37.00 -19.98
C ASN A 4 -39.80 36.86 -21.16
N SER A 5 -39.33 38.01 -21.65
CA SER A 5 -38.20 38.09 -22.58
C SER A 5 -36.91 37.74 -21.82
N LEU A 6 -36.23 36.68 -22.27
CA LEU A 6 -34.89 36.25 -21.84
C LEU A 6 -33.95 37.46 -21.72
N LYS A 7 -33.70 37.91 -20.49
CA LYS A 7 -33.06 39.21 -20.18
C LYS A 7 -31.56 39.32 -20.54
N ASN A 8 -30.97 38.36 -21.23
CA ASN A 8 -29.56 38.36 -21.65
C ASN A 8 -29.32 37.74 -23.05
N ALA A 9 -30.34 37.69 -23.91
CA ALA A 9 -30.33 37.03 -25.22
C ALA A 9 -29.22 37.50 -26.19
N SER A 10 -28.57 38.65 -25.97
CA SER A 10 -27.59 39.22 -26.92
C SER A 10 -26.13 38.82 -26.69
N LEU A 11 -25.80 38.08 -25.63
CA LEU A 11 -24.40 37.74 -25.30
C LEU A 11 -23.90 36.44 -25.96
N PHE A 12 -24.81 35.59 -26.46
CA PHE A 12 -24.49 34.21 -26.90
C PHE A 12 -25.21 33.78 -28.19
N ASP A 13 -25.55 34.70 -29.08
CA ASP A 13 -26.25 34.41 -30.36
C ASP A 13 -27.54 33.57 -30.21
N ASN A 14 -28.26 33.71 -29.08
CA ASN A 14 -29.39 32.86 -28.70
C ASN A 14 -29.08 31.35 -28.58
N ASP A 15 -27.83 30.92 -28.40
CA ASP A 15 -27.52 29.50 -28.16
C ASP A 15 -27.81 29.14 -26.69
N PRO A 16 -28.88 28.36 -26.41
CA PRO A 16 -29.21 27.95 -25.05
C PRO A 16 -28.15 27.04 -24.42
N VAL A 17 -27.34 26.34 -25.22
CA VAL A 17 -26.24 25.49 -24.75
C VAL A 17 -25.11 26.33 -24.20
N LEU A 18 -24.72 27.39 -24.93
CA LEU A 18 -23.65 28.30 -24.52
C LEU A 18 -24.06 29.11 -23.28
N TYR A 19 -25.31 29.59 -23.25
CA TYR A 19 -25.82 30.34 -22.11
C TYR A 19 -25.92 29.50 -20.83
N ALA A 20 -26.38 28.24 -20.94
CA ALA A 20 -26.39 27.31 -19.81
C ALA A 20 -24.98 27.01 -19.30
N ALA A 21 -24.01 26.83 -20.20
CA ALA A 21 -22.62 26.59 -19.86
C ALA A 21 -22.00 27.79 -19.13
N TRP A 22 -22.27 29.01 -19.58
CA TRP A 22 -21.80 30.24 -18.91
C TRP A 22 -22.32 30.34 -17.48
N LEU A 23 -23.66 30.25 -17.30
CA LEU A 23 -24.29 30.36 -15.99
C LEU A 23 -23.77 29.29 -15.00
N TYR A 24 -23.45 28.08 -15.48
CA TYR A 24 -22.98 26.99 -14.64
C TYR A 24 -21.46 27.05 -14.36
N TYR A 25 -20.63 27.16 -15.41
CA TYR A 25 -19.17 27.06 -15.27
C TYR A 25 -18.50 28.39 -14.94
N GLN A 26 -19.01 29.50 -15.47
CA GLN A 26 -18.44 30.83 -15.25
C GLN A 26 -19.08 31.52 -14.04
N ASP A 27 -20.41 31.52 -13.94
CA ASP A 27 -21.11 32.18 -12.84
C ASP A 27 -21.28 31.27 -11.60
N GLY A 28 -20.91 29.98 -11.70
CA GLY A 28 -20.86 29.04 -10.57
C GLY A 28 -22.23 28.62 -10.02
N LEU A 29 -23.30 28.83 -10.78
CA LEU A 29 -24.67 28.53 -10.33
C LEU A 29 -24.95 27.02 -10.35
N SER A 30 -25.81 26.57 -9.44
CA SER A 30 -26.31 25.20 -9.47
C SER A 30 -27.22 24.96 -10.68
N GLN A 31 -27.33 23.70 -11.12
CA GLN A 31 -28.20 23.35 -12.26
C GLN A 31 -29.67 23.76 -12.06
N SER A 32 -30.13 23.83 -10.81
CA SER A 32 -31.48 24.28 -10.47
C SER A 32 -31.63 25.80 -10.61
N GLU A 33 -30.62 26.57 -10.24
CA GLU A 33 -30.60 28.02 -10.42
C GLU A 33 -30.52 28.40 -11.90
N VAL A 34 -29.67 27.70 -12.67
CA VAL A 34 -29.59 27.86 -14.13
C VAL A 34 -30.95 27.55 -14.78
N ALA A 35 -31.62 26.49 -14.34
CA ALA A 35 -32.94 26.10 -14.85
C ALA A 35 -33.99 27.21 -14.60
N ASN A 36 -33.98 27.78 -13.40
CA ASN A 36 -34.87 28.88 -13.03
C ASN A 36 -34.61 30.14 -13.86
N ILE A 37 -33.34 30.50 -14.08
CA ILE A 37 -32.95 31.69 -14.87
C ILE A 37 -33.32 31.52 -16.34
N MET A 38 -33.13 30.32 -16.89
CA MET A 38 -33.42 30.03 -18.30
C MET A 38 -34.89 29.71 -18.57
N GLY A 39 -35.71 29.52 -17.53
CA GLY A 39 -37.11 29.12 -17.67
C GLY A 39 -37.30 27.71 -18.25
N VAL A 40 -36.35 26.80 -18.00
CA VAL A 40 -36.38 25.41 -18.48
C VAL A 40 -36.30 24.41 -17.33
N SER A 41 -36.54 23.12 -17.61
CA SER A 41 -36.38 22.08 -16.59
C SER A 41 -34.90 21.83 -16.24
N ARG A 42 -34.62 21.38 -15.01
CA ARG A 42 -33.27 20.93 -14.61
C ARG A 42 -32.71 19.84 -15.53
N VAL A 43 -33.56 18.95 -16.03
CA VAL A 43 -33.16 17.90 -16.99
C VAL A 43 -32.69 18.50 -18.31
N THR A 44 -33.35 19.57 -18.77
CA THR A 44 -32.95 20.31 -19.97
C THR A 44 -31.59 20.98 -19.78
N VAL A 45 -31.33 21.57 -18.60
CA VAL A 45 -30.01 22.13 -18.26
C VAL A 45 -28.92 21.07 -18.27
N VAL A 46 -29.17 19.89 -17.70
CA VAL A 46 -28.21 18.77 -17.74
C VAL A 46 -27.87 18.38 -19.18
N LYS A 47 -28.88 18.31 -20.06
CA LYS A 47 -28.67 18.04 -21.50
C LYS A 47 -27.84 19.13 -22.17
N TYR A 48 -28.12 20.41 -21.88
CA TYR A 48 -27.33 21.52 -22.42
C TYR A 48 -25.88 21.50 -21.95
N LEU A 49 -25.61 21.25 -20.66
CA LEU A 49 -24.24 21.11 -20.17
C LEU A 49 -23.50 19.92 -20.79
N HIS A 50 -24.21 18.81 -21.07
CA HIS A 50 -23.64 17.68 -21.80
C HIS A 50 -23.30 18.05 -23.25
N LEU A 51 -24.23 18.68 -23.97
CA LEU A 51 -24.02 19.15 -25.34
C LEU A 51 -22.87 20.18 -25.43
N ALA A 52 -22.71 21.03 -24.42
CA ALA A 52 -21.62 22.00 -24.36
C ALA A 52 -20.23 21.31 -24.27
N ARG A 53 -20.14 20.18 -23.55
CA ARG A 53 -18.94 19.35 -23.49
C ARG A 53 -18.71 18.60 -24.81
N GLU A 54 -19.75 18.00 -25.37
CA GLU A 54 -19.67 17.21 -26.61
C GLU A 54 -19.27 18.08 -27.82
N LYS A 55 -19.78 19.31 -27.89
CA LYS A 55 -19.41 20.30 -28.92
C LYS A 55 -18.06 20.97 -28.67
N GLY A 56 -17.39 20.69 -27.55
CA GLY A 56 -16.09 21.27 -27.20
C GLY A 56 -16.13 22.73 -26.74
N PHE A 57 -17.31 23.29 -26.44
CA PHE A 57 -17.44 24.64 -25.87
C PHE A 57 -16.91 24.73 -24.43
N VAL A 58 -16.88 23.60 -23.73
CA VAL A 58 -16.32 23.47 -22.39
C VAL A 58 -15.32 22.33 -22.37
N ASN A 59 -14.05 22.66 -22.15
CA ASN A 59 -12.99 21.68 -21.92
C ASN A 59 -12.58 21.72 -20.45
N ILE A 60 -12.77 20.61 -19.75
CA ILE A 60 -12.31 20.46 -18.37
C ILE A 60 -10.87 19.97 -18.44
N SER A 61 -9.92 20.87 -18.20
CA SER A 61 -8.51 20.52 -18.05
C SER A 61 -8.23 20.21 -16.59
N LEU A 62 -7.74 19.00 -16.32
CA LEU A 62 -7.18 18.65 -15.01
C LEU A 62 -5.70 19.04 -15.00
N ASP A 63 -5.23 19.62 -13.91
CA ASP A 63 -3.81 19.93 -13.76
C ASP A 63 -3.00 18.63 -13.65
N SER A 64 -2.33 18.26 -14.75
CA SER A 64 -1.53 17.04 -14.81
C SER A 64 -0.47 16.94 -13.70
N SER A 65 0.02 18.05 -13.15
CA SER A 65 1.00 18.04 -12.05
C SER A 65 0.40 17.62 -10.70
N VAL A 66 -0.90 17.81 -10.53
CA VAL A 66 -1.67 17.42 -9.33
C VAL A 66 -2.27 16.03 -9.49
N PHE A 67 -2.65 15.66 -10.72
CA PHE A 67 -3.36 14.42 -11.01
C PHE A 67 -2.48 13.28 -11.58
N SER A 68 -1.22 13.51 -11.95
CA SER A 68 -0.33 12.46 -12.49
C SER A 68 -0.22 11.27 -11.54
N THR A 69 -0.06 11.52 -10.25
CA THR A 69 0.03 10.50 -9.21
C THR A 69 -1.27 9.69 -9.07
N ILE A 70 -2.42 10.33 -9.31
CA ILE A 70 -3.73 9.65 -9.29
C ILE A 70 -3.88 8.77 -10.53
N ASP A 71 -3.52 9.28 -11.71
CA ASP A 71 -3.51 8.49 -12.96
C ASP A 71 -2.59 7.27 -12.85
N TYR A 72 -1.37 7.47 -12.33
CA TYR A 72 -0.41 6.38 -12.10
C TYR A 72 -0.99 5.33 -11.16
N ALA A 73 -1.60 5.74 -10.05
CA ALA A 73 -2.22 4.82 -9.10
C ALA A 73 -3.36 4.01 -9.75
N ILE A 74 -4.22 4.65 -10.55
CA ILE A 74 -5.32 3.97 -11.27
C ILE A 74 -4.76 2.96 -12.28
N ARG A 75 -3.75 3.34 -13.06
CA ARG A 75 -3.14 2.48 -14.08
C ARG A 75 -2.40 1.29 -13.46
N ILE A 76 -1.60 1.51 -12.42
CA ILE A 76 -0.90 0.44 -11.68
C ILE A 76 -1.91 -0.50 -11.05
N LYS A 77 -2.96 0.04 -10.43
CA LYS A 77 -4.03 -0.76 -9.83
C LYS A 77 -4.65 -1.70 -10.85
N ALA A 78 -5.05 -1.19 -12.01
CA ALA A 78 -5.66 -1.99 -13.07
C ALA A 78 -4.69 -3.00 -13.68
N LYS A 79 -3.42 -2.61 -13.87
CA LYS A 79 -2.39 -3.45 -14.49
C LYS A 79 -2.04 -4.69 -13.66
N PHE A 80 -2.02 -4.56 -12.33
CA PHE A 80 -1.58 -5.61 -11.42
C PHE A 80 -2.73 -6.21 -10.57
N ASP A 81 -3.98 -5.89 -10.89
CA ASP A 81 -5.18 -6.33 -10.15
C ASP A 81 -5.09 -6.08 -8.63
N LEU A 82 -4.63 -4.87 -8.28
CA LEU A 82 -4.52 -4.46 -6.88
C LEU A 82 -5.86 -3.89 -6.37
N ASN A 83 -6.10 -4.01 -5.08
CA ASN A 83 -7.24 -3.36 -4.42
C ASN A 83 -7.03 -1.85 -4.38
N ASN A 84 -5.85 -1.40 -3.92
CA ASN A 84 -5.52 0.02 -3.80
C ASN A 84 -4.02 0.29 -4.01
N VAL A 85 -3.74 1.49 -4.52
CA VAL A 85 -2.38 2.00 -4.74
C VAL A 85 -2.31 3.40 -4.16
N LEU A 86 -1.40 3.61 -3.21
CA LEU A 86 -1.07 4.93 -2.68
C LEU A 86 0.36 5.28 -3.10
N ILE A 87 0.50 6.35 -3.87
CA ILE A 87 1.81 6.85 -4.30
C ILE A 87 2.12 8.10 -3.50
N LEU A 88 3.28 8.11 -2.86
CA LEU A 88 3.81 9.29 -2.18
C LEU A 88 4.22 10.33 -3.23
N PRO A 89 3.74 11.58 -3.13
CA PRO A 89 4.20 12.64 -4.02
C PRO A 89 5.69 12.88 -3.82
N ASP A 90 6.47 13.13 -4.87
CA ASP A 90 7.83 13.56 -4.70
C ASP A 90 7.85 15.06 -4.34
N GLU A 91 8.05 15.36 -3.05
CA GLU A 91 7.94 16.74 -2.54
C GLU A 91 9.08 17.65 -3.03
N GLU A 92 10.17 17.10 -3.59
CA GLU A 92 11.37 17.90 -3.91
C GLU A 92 12.09 17.44 -5.18
N LYS A 93 11.48 17.69 -6.36
CA LYS A 93 12.11 17.49 -7.69
C LYS A 93 13.47 18.20 -7.89
N ASN A 94 13.88 19.07 -6.97
CA ASN A 94 15.07 19.94 -7.05
C ASN A 94 16.10 19.75 -5.92
N LYS A 95 16.02 18.72 -5.07
CA LYS A 95 17.08 18.44 -4.09
C LYS A 95 17.83 17.14 -4.40
N PRO A 96 19.15 17.07 -4.16
CA PRO A 96 19.91 15.84 -4.35
C PRO A 96 19.30 14.70 -3.52
N GLN A 97 19.17 13.53 -4.14
CA GLN A 97 18.70 12.24 -3.60
C GLN A 97 18.48 12.24 -2.08
N GLN A 98 17.21 12.21 -1.67
CA GLN A 98 16.83 12.05 -0.27
C GLN A 98 17.53 10.81 0.31
N THR A 99 18.13 10.95 1.50
CA THR A 99 18.72 9.83 2.22
C THR A 99 17.65 8.75 2.44
N LEU A 100 18.00 7.47 2.28
CA LEU A 100 17.13 6.29 2.49
C LEU A 100 16.27 6.35 3.78
N SER A 101 16.76 7.03 4.83
CA SER A 101 16.05 7.22 6.10
C SER A 101 14.81 8.13 6.00
N MET A 102 14.85 9.16 5.14
CA MET A 102 13.75 10.09 4.91
C MET A 102 12.60 9.44 4.14
N ASN A 103 12.90 8.71 3.05
CA ASN A 103 11.90 7.94 2.30
C ASN A 103 11.19 6.91 3.20
N ARG A 104 11.95 6.25 4.09
CA ARG A 104 11.38 5.31 5.07
C ARG A 104 10.36 5.96 6.01
N GLY A 105 10.63 7.16 6.51
CA GLY A 105 9.72 7.89 7.40
C GLY A 105 8.41 8.26 6.70
N ARG A 106 8.49 8.72 5.45
CA ARG A 106 7.33 9.08 4.63
C ARG A 106 6.47 7.86 4.30
N LEU A 107 7.08 6.75 3.88
CA LEU A 107 6.39 5.46 3.68
C LEU A 107 5.71 4.96 4.95
N ALA A 108 6.40 5.02 6.09
CA ALA A 108 5.84 4.61 7.37
C ALA A 108 4.63 5.47 7.77
N LYS A 109 4.69 6.79 7.57
CA LYS A 109 3.58 7.71 7.88
C LYS A 109 2.36 7.47 6.98
N ALA A 110 2.56 7.33 5.68
CA ALA A 110 1.47 7.04 4.76
C ALA A 110 0.86 5.65 4.98
N GLY A 111 1.71 4.64 5.24
CA GLY A 111 1.25 3.32 5.64
C GLY A 111 0.46 3.33 6.94
N ALA A 112 0.83 4.17 7.92
CA ALA A 112 0.06 4.33 9.16
C ALA A 112 -1.33 4.92 8.88
N MET A 113 -1.41 5.97 8.05
CA MET A 113 -2.67 6.58 7.66
C MET A 113 -3.57 5.58 6.93
N TYR A 114 -3.01 4.83 5.99
CA TYR A 114 -3.74 3.83 5.22
C TYR A 114 -4.20 2.66 6.11
N LEU A 115 -3.31 2.12 6.96
CA LEU A 115 -3.66 1.04 7.88
C LEU A 115 -4.76 1.45 8.87
N SER A 116 -4.74 2.69 9.36
CA SER A 116 -5.77 3.21 10.28
C SER A 116 -7.18 3.23 9.64
N GLN A 117 -7.26 3.41 8.32
CA GLN A 117 -8.51 3.32 7.55
C GLN A 117 -8.87 1.87 7.21
N LEU A 118 -7.86 1.03 6.95
CA LEU A 118 -8.04 -0.37 6.56
C LEU A 118 -8.54 -1.26 7.70
N ILE A 119 -8.10 -1.00 8.94
CA ILE A 119 -8.38 -1.84 10.12
C ILE A 119 -9.77 -1.57 10.72
N ASN A 120 -10.50 -2.64 11.01
CA ASN A 120 -11.87 -2.68 11.54
C ASN A 120 -11.97 -3.63 12.74
N ASP A 121 -13.10 -3.60 13.46
CA ASP A 121 -13.41 -4.55 14.53
C ASP A 121 -13.22 -6.00 14.06
N ASP A 122 -12.83 -6.87 15.00
CA ASP A 122 -12.60 -8.32 14.80
C ASP A 122 -11.44 -8.68 13.84
N ASP A 123 -10.62 -7.71 13.44
CA ASP A 123 -9.48 -7.97 12.57
C ASP A 123 -8.31 -8.70 13.26
N ILE A 124 -7.72 -9.63 12.51
CA ILE A 124 -6.50 -10.35 12.87
C ILE A 124 -5.41 -9.91 11.89
N LEU A 125 -4.53 -9.02 12.36
CA LEU A 125 -3.49 -8.38 11.58
C LEU A 125 -2.14 -9.08 11.77
N GLY A 126 -1.64 -9.75 10.75
CA GLY A 126 -0.25 -10.21 10.67
C GLY A 126 0.70 -9.04 10.41
N VAL A 127 1.77 -8.91 11.19
CA VAL A 127 2.76 -7.83 11.07
C VAL A 127 4.16 -8.41 10.89
N ALA A 128 4.83 -7.95 9.83
CA ALA A 128 6.25 -8.21 9.61
C ALA A 128 7.09 -7.40 10.61
N TRP A 129 8.40 -7.38 10.42
CA TRP A 129 9.30 -6.66 11.30
C TRP A 129 10.14 -5.66 10.52
N GLY A 130 10.85 -4.80 11.25
CA GLY A 130 11.81 -3.87 10.69
C GLY A 130 11.51 -2.41 11.04
N ARG A 131 12.48 -1.55 10.74
CA ARG A 131 12.44 -0.11 11.10
C ARG A 131 11.22 0.61 10.54
N THR A 132 10.77 0.26 9.32
CA THR A 132 9.61 0.88 8.69
C THR A 132 8.32 0.55 9.43
N ILE A 133 8.13 -0.72 9.82
CA ILE A 133 6.97 -1.18 10.59
C ILE A 133 6.95 -0.53 11.99
N TYR A 134 8.10 -0.48 12.65
CA TYR A 134 8.23 0.18 13.95
C TYR A 134 7.91 1.68 13.88
N LYS A 135 8.44 2.40 12.87
CA LYS A 135 8.09 3.81 12.63
C LYS A 135 6.59 3.98 12.33
N LEU A 136 6.00 3.07 11.55
CA LEU A 136 4.58 3.09 11.23
C LEU A 136 3.73 2.99 12.50
N GLY A 137 4.05 2.05 13.39
CA GLY A 137 3.38 1.91 14.68
C GLY A 137 3.42 3.19 15.52
N ASN A 138 4.51 3.95 15.45
CA ASN A 138 4.62 5.26 16.12
C ASN A 138 3.72 6.33 15.50
N TYR A 139 3.57 6.34 14.18
CA TYR A 139 2.72 7.29 13.45
C TYR A 139 1.23 6.96 13.51
N LEU A 140 0.84 5.76 13.92
CA LEU A 140 -0.56 5.39 14.03
C LEU A 140 -1.29 6.30 15.04
N PRO A 141 -2.44 6.88 14.66
CA PRO A 141 -3.33 7.53 15.62
C PRO A 141 -4.01 6.46 16.49
N PRO A 142 -4.23 6.73 17.79
CA PRO A 142 -5.06 5.87 18.62
C PRO A 142 -6.47 5.73 18.03
N LYS A 143 -6.98 4.50 17.92
CA LYS A 143 -8.33 4.18 17.42
C LYS A 143 -8.85 3.01 18.22
N SER A 144 -9.90 3.18 19.02
CA SER A 144 -10.44 2.08 19.82
C SER A 144 -11.29 1.17 18.95
N LEU A 145 -10.88 -0.08 18.83
CA LEU A 145 -11.56 -1.13 18.07
C LEU A 145 -11.78 -2.35 18.97
N LYS A 146 -12.74 -3.19 18.60
CA LYS A 146 -13.08 -4.40 19.34
C LYS A 146 -12.35 -5.61 18.79
N ASN A 147 -11.92 -6.50 19.67
CA ASN A 147 -11.37 -7.82 19.35
C ASN A 147 -10.20 -7.82 18.36
N ILE A 148 -9.40 -6.75 18.34
CA ILE A 148 -8.22 -6.68 17.46
C ILE A 148 -7.12 -7.58 17.99
N THR A 149 -6.58 -8.41 17.10
CA THR A 149 -5.39 -9.21 17.36
C THR A 149 -4.29 -8.84 16.37
N VAL A 150 -3.10 -8.53 16.88
CA VAL A 150 -1.90 -8.26 16.08
C VAL A 150 -0.91 -9.41 16.27
N LEU A 151 -0.56 -10.09 15.19
CA LEU A 151 0.29 -11.29 15.19
C LEU A 151 1.65 -11.00 14.56
N GLN A 152 2.72 -11.40 15.23
CA GLN A 152 4.07 -11.38 14.66
C GLN A 152 4.20 -12.46 13.57
N MET A 153 4.63 -12.09 12.36
CA MET A 153 4.73 -13.02 11.21
C MET A 153 6.05 -13.80 11.08
N ILE A 154 7.08 -13.44 11.85
CA ILE A 154 8.38 -14.13 11.88
C ILE A 154 8.81 -14.29 13.34
N GLY A 155 9.62 -15.28 13.69
CA GLY A 155 10.19 -15.41 15.02
C GLY A 155 11.04 -14.21 15.45
N ALA A 156 11.52 -14.24 16.68
CA ALA A 156 12.36 -13.19 17.24
C ALA A 156 13.70 -13.09 16.51
N VAL A 157 14.05 -11.89 16.06
CA VAL A 157 15.38 -11.53 15.58
C VAL A 157 16.17 -10.85 16.70
N ALA A 158 17.50 -10.81 16.59
CA ALA A 158 18.34 -10.10 17.54
C ALA A 158 17.87 -8.64 17.73
N PRO A 159 17.77 -8.14 18.99
CA PRO A 159 17.35 -6.78 19.26
C PRO A 159 18.15 -5.76 18.44
N GLN A 160 17.46 -4.79 17.85
CA GLN A 160 18.10 -3.63 17.25
C GLN A 160 18.23 -2.53 18.30
N PRO A 161 19.15 -1.57 18.12
CA PRO A 161 19.32 -0.47 19.08
C PRO A 161 18.02 0.30 19.37
N ASP A 162 17.12 0.38 18.37
CA ASP A 162 15.92 1.21 18.45
C ASP A 162 14.62 0.43 18.72
N PHE A 163 14.61 -0.91 18.49
CA PHE A 163 13.40 -1.73 18.58
C PHE A 163 13.67 -3.24 18.51
N THR A 164 12.68 -4.02 18.95
CA THR A 164 12.56 -5.47 18.77
C THR A 164 11.37 -5.84 17.89
N THR A 165 11.33 -7.10 17.41
CA THR A 165 10.20 -7.64 16.65
C THR A 165 8.89 -7.60 17.43
N ALA A 166 8.92 -7.99 18.70
CA ALA A 166 7.74 -8.00 19.58
C ALA A 166 7.22 -6.59 19.88
N GLU A 167 8.11 -5.60 20.06
CA GLU A 167 7.72 -4.21 20.32
C GLU A 167 6.94 -3.60 19.15
N ALA A 168 7.29 -3.91 17.90
CA ALA A 168 6.57 -3.38 16.75
C ALA A 168 5.10 -3.88 16.69
N ALA A 169 4.87 -5.17 16.92
CA ALA A 169 3.52 -5.75 16.97
C ALA A 169 2.72 -5.20 18.17
N ALA A 170 3.34 -5.15 19.36
CA ALA A 170 2.71 -4.63 20.56
C ALA A 170 2.34 -3.14 20.44
N LEU A 171 3.21 -2.34 19.83
CA LEU A 171 2.95 -0.91 19.59
C LEU A 171 1.70 -0.72 18.72
N ILE A 172 1.57 -1.48 17.63
CA ILE A 172 0.40 -1.41 16.74
C ILE A 172 -0.86 -1.90 17.47
N ALA A 173 -0.77 -3.00 18.22
CA ALA A 173 -1.90 -3.52 19.01
C ALA A 173 -2.42 -2.47 20.00
N ASN A 174 -1.51 -1.81 20.73
CA ASN A 174 -1.86 -0.78 21.70
C ASN A 174 -2.58 0.42 21.05
N LYS A 175 -2.15 0.83 19.85
CA LYS A 175 -2.81 1.91 19.11
C LYS A 175 -4.26 1.58 18.75
N PHE A 176 -4.58 0.29 18.60
CA PHE A 176 -5.91 -0.19 18.25
C PHE A 176 -6.72 -0.75 19.43
N SER A 177 -6.25 -0.57 20.67
CA SER A 177 -6.84 -1.20 21.87
C SER A 177 -6.96 -2.73 21.76
N GLY A 178 -6.07 -3.36 20.99
CA GLY A 178 -6.04 -4.79 20.74
C GLY A 178 -5.01 -5.56 21.58
N CYS A 179 -4.88 -6.84 21.29
CA CYS A 179 -3.87 -7.72 21.88
C CYS A 179 -2.78 -8.08 20.88
N SER A 180 -1.56 -8.31 21.36
CA SER A 180 -0.43 -8.79 20.55
C SER A 180 -0.16 -10.26 20.83
N ILE A 181 0.03 -11.06 19.79
CA ILE A 181 0.51 -12.45 19.87
C ILE A 181 1.86 -12.53 19.18
N ASN A 182 2.86 -12.99 19.93
CA ASN A 182 4.24 -13.08 19.46
C ASN A 182 4.60 -14.54 19.15
N LEU A 183 5.47 -14.74 18.16
CA LEU A 183 6.08 -16.04 17.94
C LEU A 183 7.23 -16.20 18.94
N HIS A 184 7.00 -16.98 20.00
CA HIS A 184 7.96 -17.24 21.07
C HIS A 184 9.05 -18.23 20.66
N VAL A 185 9.66 -17.99 19.51
CA VAL A 185 10.73 -18.78 18.89
C VAL A 185 11.71 -17.83 18.20
N PRO A 186 13.01 -18.20 18.06
CA PRO A 186 13.92 -17.47 17.19
C PRO A 186 13.44 -17.45 15.74
N ALA A 187 13.73 -16.40 14.98
CA ALA A 187 13.40 -16.28 13.55
C ALA A 187 14.04 -17.39 12.71
N VAL A 188 15.24 -17.84 13.13
CA VAL A 188 15.96 -18.97 12.57
C VAL A 188 16.49 -19.83 13.70
N VAL A 189 16.44 -21.15 13.55
CA VAL A 189 17.01 -22.09 14.51
C VAL A 189 18.19 -22.85 13.93
N SER A 190 18.94 -23.57 14.77
CA SER A 190 20.19 -24.22 14.37
C SER A 190 20.01 -25.42 13.44
N SER A 191 18.83 -26.06 13.43
CA SER A 191 18.57 -27.23 12.58
C SER A 191 17.09 -27.38 12.23
N ALA A 192 16.81 -28.03 11.11
CA ALA A 192 15.44 -28.36 10.69
C ALA A 192 14.74 -29.25 11.72
N ARG A 193 15.48 -30.14 12.38
CA ARG A 193 14.96 -30.98 13.47
C ARG A 193 14.44 -30.14 14.64
N LEU A 194 15.24 -29.16 15.09
CA LEU A 194 14.82 -28.27 16.17
C LEU A 194 13.60 -27.42 15.76
N ALA A 195 13.53 -26.98 14.50
CA ALA A 195 12.36 -26.27 13.97
C ALA A 195 11.09 -27.12 14.11
N MET A 196 11.15 -28.39 13.68
CA MET A 196 10.04 -29.33 13.81
C MET A 196 9.65 -29.60 15.27
N GLU A 197 10.62 -29.83 16.15
CA GLU A 197 10.37 -30.08 17.58
C GLU A 197 9.71 -28.86 18.25
N LEU A 198 10.19 -27.64 17.96
CA LEU A 198 9.57 -26.41 18.46
C LEU A 198 8.17 -26.17 17.87
N GLN A 199 7.95 -26.44 16.58
CA GLN A 199 6.61 -26.34 15.99
C GLN A 199 5.63 -27.39 16.52
N ALA A 200 6.13 -28.47 17.15
CA ALA A 200 5.29 -29.47 17.80
C ALA A 200 4.83 -29.06 19.20
N GLU A 201 5.56 -28.16 19.87
CA GLU A 201 5.21 -27.64 21.19
C GLU A 201 3.84 -26.94 21.17
N PRO A 202 2.87 -27.31 22.03
CA PRO A 202 1.50 -26.83 21.96
C PRO A 202 1.32 -25.31 21.87
N ILE A 203 2.07 -24.52 22.65
CA ILE A 203 1.96 -23.04 22.63
C ILE A 203 2.48 -22.46 21.31
N ILE A 204 3.58 -22.99 20.78
CA ILE A 204 4.17 -22.54 19.52
C ILE A 204 3.24 -22.94 18.37
N ARG A 205 2.78 -24.20 18.32
CA ARG A 205 1.84 -24.69 17.32
C ARG A 205 0.58 -23.84 17.27
N ARG A 206 0.03 -23.44 18.43
CA ARG A 206 -1.14 -22.55 18.51
C ARG A 206 -0.86 -21.19 17.88
N ASN A 207 0.27 -20.57 18.19
CA ASN A 207 0.62 -19.26 17.63
C ASN A 207 0.85 -19.32 16.11
N PHE A 208 1.49 -20.38 15.60
CA PHE A 208 1.62 -20.60 14.16
C PHE A 208 0.27 -20.87 13.48
N SER A 209 -0.63 -21.59 14.14
CA SER A 209 -1.99 -21.83 13.62
C SER A 209 -2.80 -20.54 13.53
N ALA A 210 -2.56 -19.57 14.43
CA ALA A 210 -3.21 -18.26 14.39
C ALA A 210 -2.79 -17.44 13.15
N LEU A 211 -1.61 -17.66 12.56
CA LEU A 211 -1.21 -17.00 11.31
C LEU A 211 -2.16 -17.34 10.15
N ASN A 212 -2.78 -18.52 10.16
CA ASN A 212 -3.78 -18.91 9.15
C ASN A 212 -5.12 -18.18 9.33
N GLN A 213 -5.33 -17.50 10.46
CA GLN A 213 -6.53 -16.74 10.76
C GLN A 213 -6.36 -15.26 10.45
N CYS A 214 -5.15 -14.82 10.10
CA CYS A 214 -4.90 -13.45 9.68
C CYS A 214 -5.78 -13.09 8.49
N ASN A 215 -6.60 -12.05 8.66
CA ASN A 215 -7.42 -11.50 7.58
C ASN A 215 -6.76 -10.27 6.93
N LYS A 216 -5.78 -9.68 7.61
CA LYS A 216 -4.94 -8.57 7.13
C LYS A 216 -3.47 -8.86 7.37
N ALA A 217 -2.61 -8.35 6.50
CA ALA A 217 -1.16 -8.40 6.67
C ALA A 217 -0.54 -7.01 6.41
N LEU A 218 0.47 -6.66 7.21
CA LEU A 218 1.31 -5.48 7.02
C LEU A 218 2.77 -5.92 6.90
N PHE A 219 3.40 -5.62 5.76
CA PHE A 219 4.80 -5.96 5.52
C PHE A 219 5.47 -4.95 4.60
N VAL A 220 6.80 -5.04 4.54
CA VAL A 220 7.64 -4.14 3.76
C VAL A 220 8.51 -4.94 2.80
N VAL A 221 8.95 -4.30 1.73
CA VAL A 221 9.91 -4.90 0.80
C VAL A 221 11.25 -5.14 1.50
N GLY A 222 11.87 -6.28 1.19
CA GLY A 222 13.27 -6.56 1.49
C GLY A 222 14.02 -6.90 0.20
N ASN A 223 15.18 -6.29 0.01
CA ASN A 223 16.12 -6.65 -1.07
C ASN A 223 17.04 -7.81 -0.65
N THR A 224 17.90 -8.25 -1.55
CA THR A 224 18.85 -9.36 -1.33
C THR A 224 20.28 -8.87 -1.14
N GLN A 225 20.49 -7.62 -0.73
CA GLN A 225 21.81 -7.04 -0.50
C GLN A 225 22.41 -7.47 0.85
N ASP A 226 23.72 -7.36 1.00
CA ASP A 226 24.43 -7.82 2.21
C ASP A 226 24.19 -6.92 3.44
N ASP A 227 23.72 -5.69 3.24
CA ASP A 227 23.27 -4.79 4.30
C ASP A 227 21.82 -5.03 4.74
N ASN A 228 21.16 -6.06 4.20
CA ASN A 228 19.81 -6.45 4.57
C ASN A 228 19.75 -6.80 6.07
N PRO A 229 18.69 -6.37 6.79
CA PRO A 229 18.52 -6.68 8.21
C PRO A 229 18.62 -8.15 8.57
N LEU A 230 18.22 -9.09 7.71
CA LEU A 230 18.36 -10.52 7.96
C LEU A 230 19.83 -10.95 8.12
N VAL A 231 20.75 -10.33 7.38
CA VAL A 231 22.19 -10.57 7.50
C VAL A 231 22.75 -9.86 8.73
N THR A 232 22.46 -8.57 8.89
CA THR A 232 23.02 -7.77 9.98
C THR A 232 22.54 -8.20 11.37
N THR A 233 21.41 -8.91 11.45
CA THR A 233 20.86 -9.47 12.70
C THR A 233 21.22 -10.95 12.92
N GLY A 234 21.99 -11.56 12.01
CA GLY A 234 22.42 -12.95 12.10
C GLY A 234 21.32 -13.98 11.85
N VAL A 235 20.19 -13.59 11.26
CA VAL A 235 19.16 -14.53 10.80
C VAL A 235 19.66 -15.34 9.61
N LEU A 236 20.46 -14.70 8.75
CA LEU A 236 21.18 -15.33 7.66
C LEU A 236 22.65 -14.92 7.71
N THR A 237 23.51 -15.80 7.22
CA THR A 237 24.89 -15.47 6.87
C THR A 237 24.93 -14.80 5.50
N THR A 238 26.01 -14.07 5.23
CA THR A 238 26.27 -13.50 3.89
C THR A 238 26.35 -14.58 2.81
N ALA A 239 26.86 -15.77 3.16
CA ALA A 239 26.94 -16.90 2.24
C ALA A 239 25.55 -17.46 1.89
N GLU A 240 24.66 -17.59 2.86
CA GLU A 240 23.26 -18.01 2.61
C GLU A 240 22.50 -16.97 1.78
N MET A 241 22.72 -15.67 2.04
CA MET A 241 22.14 -14.61 1.20
C MET A 241 22.68 -14.68 -0.24
N ALA A 242 23.98 -14.94 -0.41
CA ALA A 242 24.59 -15.15 -1.73
C ALA A 242 23.98 -16.35 -2.46
N GLN A 243 23.75 -17.47 -1.76
CA GLN A 243 23.08 -18.63 -2.33
C GLN A 243 21.69 -18.28 -2.89
N TYR A 244 20.90 -17.47 -2.19
CA TYR A 244 19.62 -17.01 -2.72
C TYR A 244 19.77 -16.12 -3.96
N ARG A 245 20.78 -15.23 -3.98
CA ARG A 245 21.07 -14.42 -5.18
C ARG A 245 21.44 -15.30 -6.37
N ASP A 246 22.24 -16.34 -6.16
CA ASP A 246 22.62 -17.31 -7.20
C ASP A 246 21.41 -18.11 -7.72
N LEU A 247 20.40 -18.32 -6.88
CA LEU A 247 19.10 -18.90 -7.26
C LEU A 247 18.17 -17.90 -7.97
N GLY A 248 18.57 -16.65 -8.13
CA GLY A 248 17.78 -15.60 -8.80
C GLY A 248 16.87 -14.80 -7.88
N ALA A 249 17.12 -14.80 -6.57
CA ALA A 249 16.31 -14.04 -5.62
C ALA A 249 16.44 -12.53 -5.84
N VAL A 250 15.30 -11.88 -6.07
CA VAL A 250 15.22 -10.42 -6.19
C VAL A 250 14.69 -9.78 -4.91
N GLY A 251 13.98 -10.54 -4.07
CA GLY A 251 13.39 -9.99 -2.85
C GLY A 251 13.10 -11.04 -1.78
N VAL A 252 12.77 -10.53 -0.60
CA VAL A 252 12.47 -11.31 0.60
C VAL A 252 11.29 -10.71 1.37
N ILE A 253 10.38 -11.55 1.86
CA ILE A 253 9.29 -11.18 2.78
C ILE A 253 9.30 -12.15 3.96
N CYS A 254 9.42 -11.63 5.19
CA CYS A 254 9.44 -12.43 6.42
C CYS A 254 10.43 -13.62 6.37
N GLY A 255 11.61 -13.43 5.76
CA GLY A 255 12.63 -14.47 5.62
C GLY A 255 12.40 -15.44 4.46
N ARG A 256 11.33 -15.29 3.68
CA ARG A 256 11.03 -16.12 2.50
C ARG A 256 11.38 -15.38 1.22
N PHE A 257 12.14 -16.03 0.34
CA PHE A 257 12.69 -15.43 -0.86
C PHE A 257 11.86 -15.74 -2.10
N TYR A 258 11.93 -14.87 -3.10
CA TYR A 258 11.26 -15.04 -4.39
C TYR A 258 12.06 -14.44 -5.54
N ASP A 259 11.79 -14.95 -6.75
CA ASP A 259 12.38 -14.49 -8.01
C ASP A 259 11.63 -13.29 -8.62
N ALA A 260 12.09 -12.81 -9.78
CA ALA A 260 11.50 -11.67 -10.51
C ALA A 260 10.07 -11.91 -11.05
N GLN A 261 9.64 -13.17 -11.09
CA GLN A 261 8.30 -13.61 -11.45
C GLN A 261 7.42 -13.81 -10.21
N GLY A 262 7.99 -13.68 -9.01
CA GLY A 262 7.33 -13.87 -7.74
C GLY A 262 7.20 -15.33 -7.31
N ASN A 263 7.93 -16.26 -7.96
CA ASN A 263 7.96 -17.66 -7.54
C ASN A 263 8.79 -17.78 -6.25
N PRO A 264 8.31 -18.55 -5.25
CA PRO A 264 9.11 -18.85 -4.06
C PRO A 264 10.42 -19.56 -4.41
N LEU A 265 11.51 -19.15 -3.78
CA LEU A 265 12.80 -19.84 -3.83
C LEU A 265 13.03 -20.57 -2.51
N VAL A 266 13.52 -21.81 -2.60
CA VAL A 266 13.74 -22.68 -1.43
C VAL A 266 15.20 -23.07 -1.35
N ALA A 267 15.79 -22.89 -0.17
CA ALA A 267 17.11 -23.38 0.20
C ALA A 267 17.06 -24.10 1.55
N ASP A 268 18.15 -24.75 1.96
CA ASP A 268 18.20 -25.53 3.22
C ASP A 268 17.86 -24.69 4.46
N VAL A 269 18.16 -23.39 4.44
CA VAL A 269 17.82 -22.47 5.54
C VAL A 269 16.32 -22.26 5.70
N ASP A 270 15.49 -22.46 4.67
CA ASP A 270 14.03 -22.36 4.76
C ASP A 270 13.43 -23.33 5.77
N LEU A 271 14.06 -24.51 5.95
CA LEU A 271 13.65 -25.53 6.91
C LEU A 271 13.91 -25.10 8.36
N ARG A 272 14.72 -24.07 8.57
CA ARG A 272 15.10 -23.52 9.87
C ARG A 272 14.41 -22.19 10.19
N ILE A 273 13.83 -21.54 9.18
CA ILE A 273 13.12 -20.27 9.34
C ILE A 273 11.75 -20.52 9.98
N MET A 274 11.53 -19.84 11.10
CA MET A 274 10.32 -19.92 11.90
C MET A 274 9.47 -18.68 11.63
N GLY A 275 8.51 -18.79 10.72
CA GLY A 275 7.63 -17.68 10.35
C GLY A 275 6.61 -18.09 9.30
N ILE A 276 5.78 -17.12 8.89
CA ILE A 276 4.79 -17.31 7.84
C ILE A 276 5.45 -17.75 6.53
N SER A 277 4.82 -18.67 5.82
CA SER A 277 5.21 -19.02 4.45
C SER A 277 4.63 -18.02 3.44
N LEU A 278 5.25 -17.91 2.26
CA LEU A 278 4.69 -17.11 1.15
C LEU A 278 3.31 -17.63 0.71
N ALA A 279 3.10 -18.95 0.79
CA ALA A 279 1.81 -19.57 0.50
C ALA A 279 0.72 -19.11 1.48
N GLN A 280 1.00 -19.11 2.79
CA GLN A 280 0.08 -18.59 3.80
C GLN A 280 -0.16 -17.08 3.62
N LEU A 281 0.92 -16.31 3.42
CA LEU A 281 0.81 -14.86 3.20
C LEU A 281 -0.13 -14.56 2.02
N ARG A 282 0.01 -15.27 0.89
CA ARG A 282 -0.82 -15.08 -0.30
C ARG A 282 -2.32 -15.33 -0.04
N GLN A 283 -2.68 -16.17 0.94
CA GLN A 283 -4.08 -16.48 1.28
C GLN A 283 -4.75 -15.40 2.14
N ILE A 284 -3.98 -14.53 2.80
CA ILE A 284 -4.53 -13.48 3.66
C ILE A 284 -5.30 -12.48 2.79
N PRO A 285 -6.61 -12.22 2.94
CA PRO A 285 -7.41 -11.44 1.99
C PRO A 285 -6.90 -10.02 1.69
N GLN A 286 -6.41 -9.29 2.70
CA GLN A 286 -5.88 -7.93 2.54
C GLN A 286 -4.42 -7.85 2.98
N ARG A 287 -3.54 -7.40 2.08
CA ARG A 287 -2.09 -7.50 2.21
C ARG A 287 -1.49 -6.14 1.87
N LEU A 288 -1.30 -5.34 2.91
CA LEU A 288 -0.71 -4.01 2.84
C LEU A 288 0.81 -4.10 2.77
N PHE A 289 1.34 -3.72 1.61
CA PHE A 289 2.75 -3.79 1.26
C PHE A 289 3.34 -2.39 1.10
N LEU A 290 4.40 -2.10 1.86
CA LEU A 290 5.13 -0.84 1.76
C LEU A 290 6.44 -1.06 1.03
N ALA A 291 6.66 -0.32 -0.05
CA ALA A 291 7.88 -0.42 -0.84
C ALA A 291 8.35 0.95 -1.33
N GLY A 292 9.65 1.12 -1.50
CA GLY A 292 10.21 2.33 -2.10
C GLY A 292 11.72 2.27 -2.14
N GLY A 293 12.33 3.20 -2.85
CA GLY A 293 13.74 3.20 -3.18
C GLY A 293 14.04 2.41 -4.45
N ILE A 294 14.96 2.96 -5.25
CA ILE A 294 15.41 2.39 -6.52
C ILE A 294 15.98 0.98 -6.32
N GLU A 295 16.66 0.75 -5.20
CA GLU A 295 17.26 -0.52 -4.85
C GLU A 295 16.25 -1.64 -4.60
N ASN A 296 14.97 -1.31 -4.39
CA ASN A 296 13.91 -2.26 -4.09
C ASN A 296 12.94 -2.48 -5.26
N ILE A 297 13.18 -1.87 -6.44
CA ILE A 297 12.26 -1.96 -7.59
C ILE A 297 12.03 -3.42 -8.00
N GLN A 298 13.09 -4.20 -8.24
CA GLN A 298 12.96 -5.60 -8.68
C GLN A 298 12.26 -6.48 -7.62
N ALA A 299 12.57 -6.27 -6.34
CA ALA A 299 11.89 -6.92 -5.23
C ALA A 299 10.39 -6.59 -5.21
N THR A 300 10.05 -5.31 -5.41
CA THR A 300 8.66 -4.82 -5.43
C THR A 300 7.87 -5.46 -6.57
N ILE A 301 8.47 -5.51 -7.77
CA ILE A 301 7.86 -6.13 -8.95
C ILE A 301 7.62 -7.62 -8.72
N GLY A 302 8.64 -8.36 -8.25
CA GLY A 302 8.52 -9.78 -7.93
C GLY A 302 7.42 -10.03 -6.88
N ALA A 303 7.32 -9.16 -5.87
CA ALA A 303 6.31 -9.30 -4.82
C ALA A 303 4.88 -9.14 -5.35
N ILE A 304 4.67 -8.15 -6.21
CA ILE A 304 3.37 -7.87 -6.84
C ILE A 304 3.00 -9.00 -7.80
N ARG A 305 3.91 -9.42 -8.69
CA ARG A 305 3.70 -10.55 -9.61
C ARG A 305 3.41 -11.86 -8.88
N GLY A 306 4.06 -12.09 -7.74
CA GLY A 306 3.84 -13.24 -6.87
C GLY A 306 2.48 -13.22 -6.14
N GLY A 307 1.67 -12.19 -6.32
CA GLY A 307 0.36 -12.02 -5.69
C GLY A 307 0.44 -11.78 -4.17
N TYR A 308 1.61 -11.39 -3.65
CA TYR A 308 1.80 -11.23 -2.21
C TYR A 308 1.17 -9.95 -1.68
N ALA A 309 0.98 -8.93 -2.51
CA ALA A 309 0.34 -7.67 -2.14
C ALA A 309 -1.07 -7.54 -2.74
N THR A 310 -1.97 -6.86 -2.02
CA THR A 310 -3.25 -6.37 -2.56
C THR A 310 -3.34 -4.86 -2.51
N ASP A 311 -2.72 -4.25 -1.50
CA ASP A 311 -2.74 -2.83 -1.26
C ASP A 311 -1.30 -2.36 -1.12
N ILE A 312 -0.88 -1.39 -1.93
CA ILE A 312 0.51 -0.94 -1.93
C ILE A 312 0.64 0.53 -1.54
N VAL A 313 1.69 0.85 -0.80
CA VAL A 313 2.15 2.22 -0.53
C VAL A 313 3.56 2.34 -1.07
N ILE A 314 3.73 3.15 -2.10
CA ILE A 314 4.98 3.29 -2.86
C ILE A 314 5.41 4.74 -3.05
N ASP A 315 6.68 4.96 -3.39
CA ASP A 315 7.15 6.26 -3.87
C ASP A 315 6.98 6.42 -5.39
N GLU A 316 7.11 7.65 -5.87
CA GLU A 316 6.90 8.00 -7.28
C GLU A 316 7.89 7.27 -8.21
N VAL A 317 9.15 7.10 -7.80
CA VAL A 317 10.16 6.38 -8.60
C VAL A 317 9.79 4.90 -8.79
N THR A 318 9.28 4.25 -7.75
CA THR A 318 8.78 2.87 -7.84
C THR A 318 7.52 2.80 -8.70
N ALA A 319 6.63 3.79 -8.60
CA ALA A 319 5.43 3.86 -9.42
C ALA A 319 5.74 3.97 -10.92
N LEU A 320 6.68 4.83 -11.29
CA LEU A 320 7.14 4.97 -12.68
C LEU A 320 7.73 3.67 -13.21
N ALA A 321 8.60 3.00 -12.43
CA ALA A 321 9.14 1.71 -12.82
C ALA A 321 8.06 0.63 -13.00
N LEU A 322 7.01 0.62 -12.17
CA LEU A 322 5.88 -0.30 -12.33
C LEU A 322 5.08 -0.04 -13.62
N LEU A 323 4.98 1.21 -14.06
CA LEU A 323 4.30 1.58 -15.29
C LEU A 323 5.06 1.15 -16.55
N GLU A 324 6.39 1.14 -16.51
CA GLU A 324 7.27 0.77 -17.64
C GLU A 324 7.32 -0.75 -17.94
N ILE A 325 6.83 -1.60 -17.04
CA ILE A 325 6.90 -3.06 -17.23
C ILE A 325 5.93 -3.52 -18.32
N ASP A 326 6.41 -4.10 -19.40
CA ASP A 326 5.51 -4.77 -20.34
C ASP A 326 4.95 -6.08 -19.74
N ASN A 327 3.68 -6.36 -20.03
CA ASN A 327 2.99 -7.58 -19.60
C ASN A 327 3.45 -8.81 -20.38
#